data_AF-A3ZVY0-F1
#
_entry.id   AF-A3ZVY0-F1
#
_cell.length_a   1.000
_cell.length_b   1.000
_cell.length_c   1.000
_cell.angle_alpha   90.00
_cell.angle_beta   90.00
_cell.angle_gamma   90.00
#
_symmetry.space_group_name_H-M   'P 1'
#
loop_
_entity.id
_entity.type
_entity.pdbx_description
1 polymer ?
#
loop_
_entity_poly.entity_id
_entity_poly.type
_entity_poly.pdbx_seq_one_letter_code
_entity_poly.pdbx_strand_id
1 'polypeptide(L)'
;MIMRSIDVVLAFPAILIALLVMAALAPGWPAVIIAVGLINIPIFARQIRATTLTLRSQDYVTAAVAAGATTRHIFFWSLLPGLVGPLVVLATLGLGSAILEVAGLSFLGISGDPTVPEWGGMLAEAKNDLSTSIWPAIAPGLAISVTILGFNLLGDGLRDALDPRLDHGK
;
A
#
# COMPACT_ATOMS: atom_id res chain seq x y z
N MET A 1 -10.93 -16.58 11.67
CA MET A 1 -9.50 -16.98 11.70
C MET A 1 -8.64 -16.09 10.83
N ILE A 2 -9.02 -15.78 9.58
CA ILE A 2 -8.26 -14.88 8.68
C ILE A 2 -7.91 -13.53 9.33
N MET A 3 -8.88 -12.83 9.95
CA MET A 3 -8.58 -11.56 10.63
C MET A 3 -7.64 -11.71 11.82
N ARG A 4 -7.65 -12.86 12.51
CA ARG A 4 -6.69 -13.13 13.59
C ARG A 4 -5.27 -13.31 13.06
N SER A 5 -5.10 -13.99 11.93
CA SER A 5 -3.80 -14.10 11.26
C SER A 5 -3.29 -12.73 10.80
N ILE A 6 -4.18 -11.87 10.31
CA ILE A 6 -3.87 -10.48 9.96
C ILE A 6 -3.42 -9.68 11.19
N ASP A 7 -4.11 -9.84 12.32
CA ASP A 7 -3.76 -9.16 13.57
C ASP A 7 -2.38 -9.61 14.11
N VAL A 8 -1.97 -10.87 13.86
CA VAL A 8 -0.61 -11.35 14.18
C VAL A 8 0.45 -10.63 13.37
N VAL A 9 0.21 -10.39 12.07
CA VAL A 9 1.15 -9.63 11.22
C VAL A 9 1.33 -8.21 11.77
N LEU A 10 0.24 -7.56 12.18
CA LEU A 10 0.28 -6.20 12.76
C LEU A 10 0.95 -6.11 14.14
N ALA A 11 1.14 -7.24 14.83
CA ALA A 11 1.82 -7.26 16.13
C ALA A 11 3.33 -7.05 16.02
N PHE A 12 3.91 -7.29 14.84
CA PHE A 12 5.32 -7.08 14.59
C PHE A 12 5.56 -5.69 13.96
N PRO A 13 6.57 -4.93 14.45
CA PRO A 13 7.06 -3.75 13.75
C PRO A 13 7.39 -4.07 12.28
N ALA A 14 6.95 -3.21 11.34
CA ALA A 14 7.11 -3.43 9.91
C ALA A 14 8.57 -3.72 9.50
N ILE A 15 9.52 -3.03 10.13
CA ILE A 15 10.95 -3.23 9.90
C ILE A 15 11.43 -4.64 10.27
N LEU A 16 10.88 -5.24 11.34
CA LEU A 16 11.22 -6.60 11.74
C LEU A 16 10.69 -7.63 10.74
N ILE A 17 9.48 -7.40 10.20
CA ILE A 17 8.92 -8.24 9.14
C ILE A 17 9.81 -8.17 7.90
N ALA A 18 10.22 -6.96 7.49
CA ALA A 18 11.06 -6.79 6.33
C ALA A 18 12.43 -7.48 6.50
N LEU A 19 13.08 -7.29 7.66
CA LEU A 19 14.33 -7.98 8.00
C LEU A 19 14.18 -9.50 8.01
N LEU A 20 13.08 -10.03 8.54
CA LEU A 20 12.81 -11.47 8.54
C LEU A 20 12.66 -12.01 7.11
N VAL A 21 11.92 -11.32 6.25
CA VAL A 21 11.77 -11.69 4.84
C VAL A 21 13.12 -11.67 4.13
N MET A 22 13.93 -10.65 4.37
CA MET A 22 15.27 -10.49 3.75
C MET A 22 16.32 -11.46 4.31
N ALA A 23 16.13 -11.97 5.52
CA ALA A 23 16.97 -13.04 6.07
C ALA A 23 16.55 -14.41 5.54
N ALA A 24 15.25 -14.62 5.31
CA ALA A 24 14.69 -15.88 4.81
C ALA A 24 14.84 -16.04 3.29
N LEU A 25 14.76 -14.95 2.55
CA LEU A 25 14.96 -14.88 1.09
C LEU A 25 16.32 -14.26 0.77
N ALA A 26 16.87 -14.54 -0.40
CA ALA A 26 18.06 -13.82 -0.85
C ALA A 26 17.76 -12.31 -0.98
N PRO A 27 18.67 -11.42 -0.55
CA PRO A 27 18.50 -9.97 -0.71
C PRO A 27 18.28 -9.57 -2.17
N GLY A 28 17.45 -8.55 -2.38
CA GLY A 28 17.14 -8.01 -3.72
C GLY A 28 15.67 -7.61 -3.87
N TRP A 29 15.33 -7.12 -5.07
CA TRP A 29 13.98 -6.61 -5.39
C TRP A 29 12.82 -7.58 -5.08
N PRO A 30 12.93 -8.90 -5.34
CA PRO A 30 11.85 -9.82 -4.99
C PRO A 30 11.56 -9.86 -3.48
N ALA A 31 12.61 -9.84 -2.64
CA ALA A 31 12.45 -9.83 -1.18
C ALA A 31 11.82 -8.51 -0.70
N VAL A 32 12.24 -7.37 -1.29
CA VAL A 32 11.65 -6.05 -1.01
C VAL A 32 10.16 -6.03 -1.35
N ILE A 33 9.78 -6.50 -2.55
CA ILE A 33 8.38 -6.53 -3.00
C ILE A 33 7.52 -7.39 -2.06
N ILE A 34 8.03 -8.57 -1.67
CA ILE A 34 7.32 -9.47 -0.76
C ILE A 34 7.19 -8.84 0.63
N ALA A 35 8.25 -8.21 1.16
CA ALA A 35 8.22 -7.54 2.45
C ALA A 35 7.19 -6.42 2.50
N VAL A 36 7.25 -5.48 1.54
CA VAL A 36 6.31 -4.36 1.39
C VAL A 36 4.87 -4.88 1.23
N GLY A 37 4.68 -5.89 0.38
CA GLY A 37 3.38 -6.53 0.19
C GLY A 37 2.83 -7.11 1.49
N LEU A 38 3.65 -7.86 2.24
CA LEU A 38 3.25 -8.49 3.49
C LEU A 38 2.87 -7.47 4.57
N ILE A 39 3.62 -6.36 4.67
CA ILE A 39 3.33 -5.24 5.57
C ILE A 39 1.96 -4.63 5.24
N ASN A 40 1.61 -4.54 3.95
CA ASN A 40 0.41 -3.84 3.49
C ASN A 40 -0.86 -4.73 3.42
N ILE A 41 -0.72 -6.06 3.32
CA ILE A 41 -1.87 -7.01 3.29
C ILE A 41 -2.93 -6.73 4.37
N PRO A 42 -2.57 -6.50 5.66
CA PRO A 42 -3.54 -6.20 6.70
C PRO A 42 -4.47 -5.02 6.39
N ILE A 43 -3.92 -3.97 5.79
CA ILE A 43 -4.63 -2.72 5.50
C ILE A 43 -5.68 -3.00 4.42
N PHE A 44 -5.26 -3.61 3.30
CA PHE A 44 -6.17 -3.99 2.22
C PHE A 44 -7.22 -4.99 2.68
N ALA A 45 -6.84 -6.03 3.43
CA ALA A 45 -7.78 -7.03 3.91
C ALA A 45 -8.85 -6.43 4.84
N ARG A 46 -8.46 -5.48 5.70
CA ARG A 46 -9.40 -4.75 6.57
C ARG A 46 -10.36 -3.90 5.76
N GLN A 47 -9.87 -3.18 4.75
CA GLN A 47 -10.70 -2.36 3.86
C GLN A 47 -11.70 -3.22 3.07
N ILE A 48 -11.24 -4.31 2.45
CA ILE A 48 -12.10 -5.25 1.71
C ILE A 48 -13.19 -5.78 2.63
N ARG A 49 -12.84 -6.20 3.85
CA ARG A 49 -13.80 -6.72 4.82
C ARG A 49 -14.83 -5.66 5.20
N ALA A 50 -14.40 -4.44 5.50
CA ALA A 50 -15.29 -3.36 5.89
C ALA A 50 -16.31 -3.05 4.78
N THR A 51 -15.82 -2.83 3.56
CA THR A 51 -16.67 -2.54 2.41
C THR A 51 -17.59 -3.71 2.06
N THR A 52 -17.09 -4.96 2.13
CA THR A 52 -17.91 -6.15 1.87
C THR A 52 -19.04 -6.31 2.88
N LEU A 53 -18.82 -5.99 4.16
CA LEU A 53 -19.88 -6.02 5.17
C LEU A 53 -20.99 -5.02 4.84
N THR A 54 -20.63 -3.82 4.40
CA THR A 54 -21.59 -2.79 3.98
C THR A 54 -22.32 -3.17 2.69
N LEU A 55 -21.61 -3.69 1.67
CA LEU A 55 -22.22 -4.06 0.39
C LEU A 55 -23.17 -5.26 0.54
N ARG A 56 -22.85 -6.22 1.41
CA ARG A 56 -23.69 -7.41 1.61
C ARG A 56 -25.08 -7.11 2.16
N SER A 57 -25.29 -5.97 2.83
CA SER A 57 -26.61 -5.56 3.33
C SER A 57 -27.41 -4.74 2.31
N GLN A 58 -26.89 -4.51 1.10
CA GLN A 58 -27.61 -3.76 0.07
C GLN A 58 -28.70 -4.60 -0.61
N ASP A 59 -29.82 -3.97 -0.95
CA ASP A 59 -31.01 -4.64 -1.49
C ASP A 59 -30.73 -5.44 -2.76
N TYR A 60 -29.88 -4.89 -3.66
CA TYR A 60 -29.53 -5.57 -4.91
C TYR A 60 -28.71 -6.86 -4.66
N VAL A 61 -27.90 -6.92 -3.60
CA VAL A 61 -27.18 -8.14 -3.21
C VAL A 61 -28.14 -9.15 -2.61
N THR A 62 -29.02 -8.70 -1.71
CA THR A 62 -30.05 -9.54 -1.10
C THR A 62 -30.98 -10.15 -2.15
N ALA A 63 -31.40 -9.37 -3.14
CA ALA A 63 -32.21 -9.82 -4.26
C ALA A 63 -31.49 -10.87 -5.12
N ALA A 64 -30.21 -10.66 -5.43
CA ALA A 64 -29.41 -11.63 -6.19
C ALA A 64 -29.28 -12.98 -5.44
N VAL A 65 -29.10 -12.93 -4.11
CA VAL A 65 -29.09 -14.13 -3.26
C VAL A 65 -30.45 -14.83 -3.29
N ALA A 66 -31.54 -14.08 -3.13
CA ALA A 66 -32.91 -14.63 -3.15
C ALA A 66 -33.27 -15.24 -4.52
N ALA A 67 -32.73 -14.70 -5.61
CA ALA A 67 -32.86 -15.24 -6.96
C ALA A 67 -32.00 -16.50 -7.22
N GLY A 68 -31.24 -16.98 -6.23
CA GLY A 68 -30.42 -18.18 -6.35
C GLY A 68 -29.10 -17.98 -7.09
N ALA A 69 -28.58 -16.75 -7.18
CA ALA A 69 -27.30 -16.50 -7.83
C ALA A 69 -26.16 -17.24 -7.11
N THR A 70 -25.23 -17.80 -7.90
CA THR A 70 -24.05 -18.48 -7.35
C THR A 70 -23.13 -17.50 -6.62
N THR A 71 -22.34 -17.98 -5.66
CA THR A 71 -21.37 -17.15 -4.93
C THR A 71 -20.39 -16.43 -5.86
N ARG A 72 -19.97 -17.08 -6.95
CA ARG A 72 -19.11 -16.45 -7.97
C ARG A 72 -19.81 -15.30 -8.66
N HIS A 73 -21.08 -15.48 -9.04
CA HIS A 73 -21.87 -14.42 -9.65
C HIS A 73 -22.03 -13.22 -8.70
N ILE A 74 -22.42 -13.48 -7.45
CA ILE A 74 -22.55 -12.42 -6.42
C ILE A 74 -21.22 -11.68 -6.21
N PHE A 75 -20.11 -12.42 -6.15
CA PHE A 75 -18.79 -11.82 -5.99
C PHE A 75 -18.45 -10.89 -7.16
N PHE A 76 -18.46 -11.38 -8.41
CA PHE A 76 -18.00 -10.61 -9.56
C PHE A 76 -18.95 -9.50 -9.99
N TRP A 77 -20.26 -9.69 -9.84
CA TRP A 77 -21.26 -8.76 -10.37
C TRP A 77 -21.91 -7.88 -9.31
N SER A 78 -21.94 -8.31 -8.05
CA SER A 78 -22.60 -7.56 -6.98
C SER A 78 -21.63 -6.92 -5.98
N LEU A 79 -20.52 -7.59 -5.65
CA LEU A 79 -19.56 -7.09 -4.65
C LEU A 79 -18.36 -6.39 -5.29
N LEU A 80 -17.70 -7.03 -6.26
CA LEU A 80 -16.46 -6.56 -6.85
C LEU A 80 -16.55 -5.13 -7.40
N PRO A 81 -17.60 -4.74 -8.16
CA PRO A 81 -17.71 -3.37 -8.68
C PRO A 81 -17.73 -2.31 -7.57
N GLY A 82 -18.40 -2.60 -6.44
CA GLY A 82 -18.44 -1.72 -5.27
C GLY A 82 -17.14 -1.70 -4.45
N LEU A 83 -16.28 -2.72 -4.61
CA LEU A 83 -14.97 -2.79 -3.96
C LEU A 83 -13.89 -2.01 -4.72
N VAL A 84 -13.99 -1.93 -6.05
CA VAL A 84 -12.94 -1.34 -6.91
C VAL A 84 -12.63 0.10 -6.53
N GLY A 85 -13.64 0.97 -6.37
CA GLY A 85 -13.43 2.38 -6.05
C GLY A 85 -12.60 2.59 -4.78
N PRO A 86 -13.05 2.07 -3.62
CA PRO A 86 -12.28 2.17 -2.37
C PRO A 86 -10.90 1.52 -2.44
N LEU A 87 -10.73 0.42 -3.19
CA LEU A 87 -9.42 -0.25 -3.31
C LEU A 87 -8.44 0.52 -4.17
N VAL A 88 -8.92 1.16 -5.24
CA VAL A 88 -8.09 2.01 -6.10
C VAL A 88 -7.60 3.22 -5.31
N VAL A 89 -8.48 3.88 -4.56
CA VAL A 89 -8.10 4.98 -3.65
C VAL A 89 -7.11 4.52 -2.57
N LEU A 90 -7.37 3.36 -1.96
CA LEU A 90 -6.45 2.82 -0.96
C LEU A 90 -5.09 2.49 -1.57
N ALA A 91 -5.06 1.95 -2.79
CA ALA A 91 -3.83 1.61 -3.49
C ALA A 91 -2.99 2.86 -3.80
N THR A 92 -3.62 3.93 -4.29
CA THR A 92 -2.91 5.18 -4.62
C THR A 92 -2.32 5.84 -3.38
N LEU A 93 -3.08 5.93 -2.29
CA LEU A 93 -2.56 6.42 -1.00
C LEU A 93 -1.50 5.48 -0.41
N GLY A 94 -1.66 4.17 -0.60
CA GLY A 94 -0.71 3.15 -0.18
C GLY A 94 0.65 3.24 -0.88
N LEU A 95 0.71 3.76 -2.12
CA LEU A 95 1.97 3.96 -2.84
C LEU A 95 2.93 4.88 -2.08
N GLY A 96 2.42 5.93 -1.43
CA GLY A 96 3.26 6.82 -0.62
C GLY A 96 3.94 6.08 0.53
N SER A 97 3.21 5.19 1.20
CA SER A 97 3.76 4.35 2.27
C SER A 97 4.77 3.34 1.71
N ALA A 98 4.45 2.68 0.60
CA ALA A 98 5.35 1.74 -0.06
C ALA A 98 6.66 2.39 -0.51
N ILE A 99 6.63 3.62 -1.05
CA ILE A 99 7.84 4.36 -1.43
C ILE A 99 8.72 4.62 -0.21
N LEU A 100 8.12 5.03 0.91
CA LEU A 100 8.85 5.28 2.15
C LEU A 100 9.45 3.99 2.72
N GLU A 101 8.70 2.89 2.69
CA GLU A 101 9.18 1.55 3.08
C GLU A 101 10.37 1.12 2.23
N VAL A 102 10.26 1.20 0.90
CA VAL A 102 11.36 0.87 -0.02
C VAL A 102 12.57 1.76 0.25
N ALA A 103 12.40 3.08 0.35
CA ALA A 103 13.49 4.01 0.64
C ALA A 103 14.18 3.70 1.98
N GLY A 104 13.42 3.30 3.00
CA GLY A 104 13.95 2.87 4.29
C GLY A 104 14.77 1.57 4.18
N LEU A 105 14.30 0.60 3.39
CA LEU A 105 15.04 -0.63 3.15
C LEU A 105 16.31 -0.40 2.32
N SER A 106 16.26 0.48 1.31
CA SER A 106 17.44 0.92 0.57
C SER A 106 18.43 1.66 1.46
N PHE A 107 17.95 2.48 2.38
CA PHE A 107 18.79 3.18 3.34
C PHE A 107 19.54 2.22 4.28
N LEU A 108 18.93 1.07 4.59
CA LEU A 108 19.56 0.01 5.37
C LEU A 108 20.53 -0.86 4.53
N GLY A 109 20.67 -0.60 3.23
CA GLY A 109 21.53 -1.35 2.32
C GLY A 109 20.98 -2.74 1.94
N ILE A 110 19.67 -2.93 2.05
CA ILE A 110 19.03 -4.24 1.85
C ILE A 110 18.17 -4.29 0.58
N SER A 111 18.07 -3.19 -0.17
CA SER A 111 17.42 -3.17 -1.48
C SER A 111 18.42 -3.43 -2.60
N GLY A 112 17.92 -4.10 -3.64
CA GLY A 112 18.44 -3.95 -4.99
C GLY A 112 19.91 -4.28 -5.24
N ASP A 113 20.38 -3.81 -6.38
CA ASP A 113 21.76 -3.92 -6.84
C ASP A 113 22.48 -2.60 -6.50
N PRO A 114 23.60 -2.61 -5.76
CA PRO A 114 24.31 -1.38 -5.36
C PRO A 114 24.86 -0.57 -6.54
N THR A 115 24.88 -1.12 -7.76
CA THR A 115 25.28 -0.39 -8.97
C THR A 115 24.18 0.50 -9.53
N VAL A 116 22.93 0.30 -9.10
CA VAL A 116 21.78 1.09 -9.54
C VAL A 116 21.52 2.21 -8.53
N PRO A 117 21.53 3.49 -8.94
CA PRO A 117 21.27 4.59 -8.03
C PRO A 117 19.81 4.56 -7.55
N GLU A 118 19.63 4.42 -6.24
CA GLU A 118 18.34 4.47 -5.56
C GLU A 118 18.31 5.61 -4.54
N TRP A 119 17.23 6.38 -4.46
CA TRP A 119 17.17 7.56 -3.57
C TRP A 119 17.38 7.22 -2.08
N GLY A 120 16.89 6.07 -1.62
CA GLY A 120 17.13 5.63 -0.24
C GLY A 120 18.59 5.21 0.01
N GLY A 121 19.26 4.60 -0.99
CA GLY A 121 20.68 4.29 -0.93
C GLY A 121 21.54 5.56 -0.96
N MET A 122 21.18 6.54 -1.80
CA MET A 122 21.83 7.85 -1.85
C MET A 122 21.76 8.58 -0.49
N LEU A 123 20.65 8.45 0.24
CA LEU A 123 20.53 8.97 1.60
C LEU A 123 21.48 8.26 2.59
N ALA A 124 21.70 6.96 2.42
CA ALA A 124 22.63 6.20 3.26
C ALA A 124 24.09 6.63 3.03
N GLU A 125 24.46 6.84 1.78
CA GLU A 125 25.79 7.35 1.41
C GLU A 125 26.01 8.77 1.95
N ALA A 126 25.03 9.66 1.76
CA ALA A 126 25.09 11.04 2.20
C ALA A 126 25.28 11.20 3.73
N LYS A 127 24.90 10.17 4.51
CA LYS A 127 25.09 10.16 5.98
C LYS A 127 26.55 10.42 6.37
N ASN A 128 27.51 9.90 5.61
CA ASN A 128 28.93 10.01 5.94
C ASN A 128 29.51 11.38 5.57
N ASP A 129 28.84 12.11 4.67
CA ASP A 129 29.33 13.38 4.12
C ASP A 129 28.60 14.61 4.66
N LEU A 130 27.66 14.43 5.59
CA LEU A 130 26.82 15.49 6.20
C LEU A 130 27.63 16.65 6.79
N SER A 131 28.82 16.38 7.34
CA SER A 131 29.71 17.43 7.89
C SER A 131 30.37 18.29 6.81
N THR A 132 30.47 17.77 5.59
CA THR A 132 31.19 18.37 4.47
C THR A 132 30.21 19.02 3.48
N SER A 133 29.08 18.37 3.21
CA SER A 133 28.03 18.87 2.34
C SER A 133 26.69 18.22 2.67
N ILE A 134 25.64 19.03 2.86
CA ILE A 134 24.29 18.56 3.14
C ILE A 134 23.49 18.26 1.84
N TRP A 135 23.93 18.77 0.70
CA TRP A 135 23.22 18.65 -0.58
C TRP A 135 22.97 17.20 -1.03
N PRO A 136 23.93 16.25 -0.88
CA PRO A 136 23.70 14.86 -1.23
C PRO A 136 22.57 14.20 -0.41
N ALA A 137 22.23 14.72 0.77
CA ALA A 137 21.10 14.25 1.56
C ALA A 137 19.79 14.95 1.15
N ILE A 138 19.82 16.27 0.91
CA ILE A 138 18.63 17.07 0.60
C ILE A 138 18.02 16.64 -0.74
N ALA A 139 18.83 16.42 -1.77
CA ALA A 139 18.34 16.10 -3.12
C ALA A 139 17.48 14.82 -3.17
N PRO A 140 17.96 13.64 -2.73
CA PRO A 140 17.13 12.43 -2.72
C PRO A 140 15.97 12.53 -1.72
N GLY A 141 16.15 13.21 -0.58
CA GLY A 141 15.08 13.44 0.40
C GLY A 141 13.92 14.27 -0.18
N LEU A 142 14.21 15.33 -0.94
CA LEU A 142 13.21 16.11 -1.65
C LEU A 142 12.54 15.33 -2.77
N ALA A 143 13.31 14.54 -3.54
CA ALA A 143 12.75 13.69 -4.59
C ALA A 143 11.71 12.72 -4.01
N ILE A 144 12.06 11.98 -2.96
CA ILE A 144 11.13 11.08 -2.25
C ILE A 144 9.90 11.85 -1.75
N SER A 145 10.11 13.00 -1.11
CA SER A 145 9.03 13.79 -0.53
C SER A 145 8.05 14.28 -1.59
N VAL A 146 8.54 14.84 -2.70
CA VAL A 146 7.70 15.33 -3.81
C VAL A 146 6.95 14.18 -4.47
N THR A 147 7.59 13.02 -4.65
CA THR A 147 6.92 11.84 -5.21
C THR A 147 5.79 11.34 -4.30
N ILE A 148 6.03 11.22 -3.00
CA ILE A 148 5.00 10.82 -2.02
C ILE A 148 3.85 11.82 -2.03
N LEU A 149 4.15 13.12 -1.99
CA LEU A 149 3.12 14.17 -2.05
C LEU A 149 2.32 14.08 -3.34
N GLY A 150 2.96 13.89 -4.49
CA GLY A 150 2.29 13.74 -5.78
C GLY A 150 1.31 12.56 -5.80
N PHE A 151 1.70 11.40 -5.30
CA PHE A 151 0.81 10.23 -5.21
C PHE A 151 -0.31 10.40 -4.19
N ASN A 152 -0.05 11.05 -3.05
CA ASN A 152 -1.08 11.34 -2.06
C ASN A 152 -2.14 12.30 -2.63
N LEU A 153 -1.71 13.39 -3.28
CA LEU A 153 -2.62 14.34 -3.93
C LEU A 153 -3.42 13.68 -5.07
N LEU A 154 -2.79 12.79 -5.84
CA LEU A 154 -3.49 11.99 -6.84
C LEU A 154 -4.54 11.07 -6.19
N GLY A 155 -4.21 10.45 -5.06
CA GLY A 155 -5.13 9.61 -4.30
C GLY A 155 -6.32 10.37 -3.74
N ASP A 156 -6.08 11.56 -3.20
CA ASP A 156 -7.13 12.46 -2.72
C ASP A 156 -8.03 12.92 -3.87
N GLY A 157 -7.46 13.35 -5.00
CA GLY A 157 -8.25 13.72 -6.19
C GLY A 157 -9.07 12.56 -6.75
N LEU A 158 -8.52 11.35 -6.74
CA LEU A 158 -9.24 10.15 -7.17
C LEU A 158 -10.35 9.75 -6.20
N ARG A 159 -10.13 9.95 -4.89
CA ARG A 159 -11.15 9.76 -3.86
C ARG A 159 -12.30 10.71 -4.07
N ASP A 160 -12.02 11.99 -4.27
CA ASP A 160 -13.03 13.03 -4.49
C ASP A 160 -13.84 12.74 -5.76
N ALA A 161 -13.18 12.31 -6.84
CA ALA A 161 -13.85 11.97 -8.10
C ALA A 161 -14.74 10.70 -8.00
N LEU A 162 -14.43 9.81 -7.05
CA LEU A 162 -15.15 8.55 -6.84
C LEU A 162 -16.16 8.62 -5.68
N ASP A 163 -16.24 9.72 -4.94
CA ASP A 163 -17.21 9.90 -3.84
C ASP A 163 -18.61 10.26 -4.40
N PRO A 164 -19.62 9.37 -4.31
CA PRO A 164 -20.95 9.60 -4.87
C PRO A 164 -21.75 10.67 -4.12
N ARG A 165 -21.28 11.12 -2.96
CA ARG A 165 -22.01 12.10 -2.11
C ARG A 165 -21.91 13.53 -2.61
N LEU A 166 -20.99 13.82 -3.53
CA LEU A 166 -20.87 15.16 -4.14
C LEU A 166 -21.90 15.42 -5.24
N ASP A 167 -22.62 14.39 -5.72
CA ASP A 167 -23.56 14.50 -6.85
C ASP A 167 -25.04 14.68 -6.46
N HIS A 168 -25.38 14.65 -5.16
CA HIS A 168 -26.77 14.91 -4.70
C HIS A 168 -27.05 16.38 -4.34
N GLY A 169 -26.23 17.30 -4.87
CA GLY A 169 -26.33 18.75 -4.65
C GLY A 169 -26.94 19.54 -5.81
N LYS A 170 -27.73 18.90 -6.70
CA LYS A 170 -28.52 19.56 -7.75
C LYS A 170 -29.87 18.90 -7.93
#